data_AF-A0A6P1IKV8-F1
#
_entry.id   AF-A0A6P1IKV8-F1
#
_cell.length_a   1.000
_cell.length_b   1.000
_cell.length_c   1.000
_cell.angle_alpha   90.00
_cell.angle_beta   90.00
_cell.angle_gamma   90.00
#
_symmetry.space_group_name_H-M   'P 1'
#
loop_
_entity.id
_entity.type
_entity.pdbx_description
1 polymer ?
#
loop_
_entity_poly.entity_id
_entity_poly.type
_entity_poly.pdbx_seq_one_letter_code
_entity_poly.pdbx_strand_id
1 'polypeptide(L)'
;MKLPLKHLLLMALMVASAALAAAIRPTASLADERPTIDLAAMVPSRFGDWREQLNVAVQIVDPEQQATIDEIYTQTLTRNYIHADGYRVMLSIAYGKNQSDNLQLHKPEVCYPAQGFKLEKLERVPLNLLDQSISATRMQTHLGQRFEPVTYWTVVGDHITTGGIDKKLTEMRYGLRGRVPDGMLVRVSSIDRDPARAHRIQSEFAAAMVAAIAAEHRPRFAGVSPTSGVRATTAP
;
A
#
# COMPACT_ATOMS: atom_id res chain seq x y z
N MET A 1 -57.41 4.23 -2.16
CA MET A 1 -56.33 4.04 -1.17
C MET A 1 -55.66 5.39 -0.90
N LYS A 2 -55.78 5.95 0.30
CA LYS A 2 -55.00 7.14 0.68
C LYS A 2 -53.62 6.63 1.11
N LEU A 3 -52.55 6.99 0.39
CA LEU A 3 -51.19 6.72 0.87
C LEU A 3 -51.01 7.50 2.17
N PRO A 4 -50.70 6.83 3.30
CA PRO A 4 -50.54 7.52 4.57
C PRO A 4 -49.31 8.44 4.48
N LEU A 5 -49.41 9.65 5.07
CA LEU A 5 -48.37 10.68 5.07
C LEU A 5 -46.99 10.14 5.47
N LYS A 6 -46.95 9.15 6.35
CA LYS A 6 -45.74 8.42 6.76
C LYS A 6 -44.98 7.79 5.58
N HIS A 7 -45.70 7.20 4.62
CA HIS A 7 -45.08 6.56 3.45
C HIS A 7 -44.52 7.59 2.47
N LEU A 8 -45.22 8.72 2.29
CA LEU A 8 -44.72 9.84 1.48
C LEU A 8 -43.47 10.47 2.10
N LEU A 9 -43.45 10.63 3.43
CA LEU A 9 -42.30 11.16 4.16
C LEU A 9 -41.11 10.21 4.11
N LEU A 10 -41.33 8.90 4.25
CA LEU A 10 -40.28 7.89 4.07
C LEU A 10 -39.75 7.88 2.64
N MET A 11 -40.62 7.93 1.63
CA MET A 11 -40.21 8.00 0.23
C MET A 11 -39.36 9.26 -0.03
N ALA A 12 -39.79 10.42 0.47
CA ALA A 12 -39.04 11.67 0.33
C ALA A 12 -37.66 11.59 1.00
N LEU A 13 -37.57 11.02 2.20
CA LEU A 13 -36.30 10.78 2.90
C LEU A 13 -35.38 9.83 2.12
N MET A 14 -35.92 8.75 1.55
CA MET A 14 -35.14 7.80 0.75
C MET A 14 -34.63 8.44 -0.54
N VAL A 15 -35.47 9.19 -1.26
CA VAL A 15 -35.08 9.91 -2.48
C VAL A 15 -34.04 10.99 -2.17
N ALA A 16 -34.24 11.77 -1.09
CA ALA A 16 -33.28 12.77 -0.65
C ALA A 16 -31.93 12.12 -0.27
N SER A 17 -31.96 10.98 0.43
CA SER A 17 -30.75 10.23 0.78
C SER A 17 -30.03 9.70 -0.46
N ALA A 18 -30.76 9.16 -1.43
CA ALA A 18 -30.20 8.66 -2.70
C ALA A 18 -29.61 9.80 -3.54
N ALA A 19 -30.31 10.93 -3.67
CA ALA A 19 -29.83 12.10 -4.38
C ALA A 19 -28.58 12.69 -3.72
N LEU A 20 -28.56 12.76 -2.38
CA LEU A 20 -27.41 13.22 -1.61
C LEU A 20 -26.22 12.26 -1.77
N ALA A 21 -26.45 10.95 -1.71
CA ALA A 21 -25.40 9.96 -1.94
C ALA A 21 -24.83 10.03 -3.36
N ALA A 22 -25.68 10.24 -4.38
CA ALA A 22 -25.24 10.43 -5.76
C ALA A 22 -24.42 11.72 -5.94
N ALA A 23 -24.84 12.82 -5.29
CA ALA A 23 -24.15 14.10 -5.36
C ALA A 23 -22.79 14.12 -4.63
N ILE A 24 -22.65 13.35 -3.55
CA ILE A 24 -21.41 13.29 -2.73
C ILE A 24 -20.48 12.16 -3.21
N ARG A 25 -20.89 11.32 -4.16
CA ARG A 25 -20.05 10.24 -4.67
C ARG A 25 -18.77 10.80 -5.30
N PRO A 26 -17.57 10.41 -4.82
CA PRO A 26 -16.32 10.88 -5.41
C PRO A 26 -16.14 10.28 -6.81
N THR A 27 -15.78 11.14 -7.77
CA THR A 27 -15.56 10.76 -9.18
C THR A 27 -14.19 11.22 -9.70
N ALA A 28 -13.55 12.19 -9.04
CA ALA A 28 -12.22 12.67 -9.44
C ALA A 28 -11.13 11.76 -8.87
N SER A 29 -10.27 11.23 -9.74
CA SER A 29 -9.12 10.40 -9.35
C SER A 29 -7.97 11.28 -8.87
N LEU A 30 -7.52 11.08 -7.63
CA LEU A 30 -6.34 11.77 -7.11
C LEU A 30 -5.06 11.44 -7.90
N ALA A 31 -5.00 10.24 -8.50
CA ALA A 31 -3.87 9.83 -9.33
C ALA A 31 -3.75 10.66 -10.61
N ASP A 32 -4.86 11.13 -11.16
CA ASP A 32 -4.89 11.89 -12.43
C ASP A 32 -4.53 13.38 -12.21
N GLU A 33 -4.62 13.86 -10.97
CA GLU A 33 -4.17 15.21 -10.55
C GLU A 33 -2.67 15.27 -10.22
N ARG A 34 -1.95 14.14 -10.29
CA ARG A 34 -0.55 14.02 -9.82
C ARG A 34 0.36 13.49 -10.93
N PRO A 35 1.70 13.67 -10.80
CA PRO A 35 2.64 13.02 -11.71
C PRO A 35 2.40 11.51 -11.74
N THR A 36 2.44 10.95 -12.95
CA THR A 36 2.26 9.53 -13.20
C THR A 36 3.31 8.71 -12.44
N ILE A 37 2.88 7.63 -11.81
CA ILE A 37 3.79 6.67 -11.20
C ILE A 37 4.48 5.86 -12.30
N ASP A 38 5.79 5.72 -12.17
CA ASP A 38 6.60 4.73 -12.88
C ASP A 38 7.46 4.04 -11.83
N LEU A 39 6.97 2.90 -11.33
CA LEU A 39 7.67 2.18 -10.25
C LEU A 39 9.08 1.74 -10.66
N ALA A 40 9.30 1.41 -11.94
CA ALA A 40 10.59 0.94 -12.42
C ALA A 40 11.63 2.05 -12.41
N ALA A 41 11.23 3.27 -12.79
CA ALA A 41 12.09 4.46 -12.74
C ALA A 41 12.25 5.03 -11.32
N MET A 42 11.19 5.01 -10.51
CA MET A 42 11.19 5.61 -9.17
C MET A 42 11.98 4.79 -8.15
N VAL A 43 11.90 3.47 -8.22
CA VAL A 43 12.65 2.59 -7.31
C VAL A 43 14.06 2.40 -7.87
N PRO A 44 15.14 2.74 -7.13
CA PRO A 44 16.49 2.60 -7.63
C PRO A 44 16.94 1.14 -7.68
N SER A 45 17.62 0.73 -8.76
CA SER A 45 18.21 -0.62 -8.89
C SER A 45 19.46 -0.82 -8.03
N ARG A 46 20.04 0.26 -7.50
CA ARG A 46 21.17 0.23 -6.57
C ARG A 46 21.10 1.39 -5.58
N PHE A 47 21.37 1.12 -4.31
CA PHE A 47 21.46 2.13 -3.26
C PHE A 47 22.25 1.59 -2.07
N GLY A 48 23.12 2.41 -1.48
CA GLY A 48 24.09 1.94 -0.49
C GLY A 48 24.84 0.70 -1.01
N ASP A 49 24.81 -0.37 -0.20
CA ASP A 49 25.41 -1.66 -0.52
C ASP A 49 24.45 -2.66 -1.18
N TRP A 50 23.21 -2.27 -1.45
CA TRP A 50 22.19 -3.09 -2.12
C TRP A 50 22.25 -2.93 -3.63
N ARG A 51 22.11 -4.04 -4.35
CA ARG A 51 22.05 -4.09 -5.82
C ARG A 51 20.95 -5.05 -6.26
N GLU A 52 20.20 -4.67 -7.28
CA GLU A 52 19.21 -5.53 -7.91
C GLU A 52 19.91 -6.75 -8.55
N GLN A 53 19.36 -7.93 -8.28
CA GLN A 53 19.79 -9.19 -8.85
C GLN A 53 18.90 -9.51 -10.07
N LEU A 54 19.42 -9.24 -11.28
CA LEU A 54 18.68 -9.35 -12.54
C LEU A 54 18.50 -10.80 -13.05
N ASN A 55 19.29 -11.75 -12.55
CA ASN A 55 19.28 -13.16 -12.98
C ASN A 55 18.58 -14.08 -11.97
N VAL A 56 17.42 -13.67 -11.46
CA VAL A 56 16.55 -14.57 -10.68
C VAL A 56 15.50 -15.12 -11.62
N ALA A 57 15.28 -16.44 -11.61
CA ALA A 57 14.21 -17.05 -12.39
C ALA A 57 12.90 -16.33 -12.11
N VAL A 58 12.31 -15.74 -13.16
CA VAL A 58 10.98 -15.13 -13.07
C VAL A 58 10.02 -16.26 -12.70
N GLN A 59 9.39 -16.13 -11.53
CA GLN A 59 8.32 -17.06 -11.16
C GLN A 59 7.20 -16.83 -12.17
N ILE A 60 6.94 -17.83 -13.02
CA ILE A 60 5.84 -17.80 -13.98
C ILE A 60 4.56 -17.72 -13.14
N VAL A 61 3.95 -16.54 -13.12
CA VAL A 61 2.63 -16.35 -12.53
C VAL A 61 1.63 -16.96 -13.49
N ASP A 62 0.65 -17.70 -12.96
CA ASP A 62 -0.43 -18.23 -13.77
C ASP A 62 -1.15 -17.08 -14.51
N PRO A 63 -1.47 -17.20 -15.82
CA PRO A 63 -2.08 -16.12 -16.59
C PRO A 63 -3.42 -15.61 -16.03
N GLU A 64 -4.24 -16.48 -15.42
CA GLU A 64 -5.53 -16.08 -14.80
C GLU A 64 -5.28 -15.27 -13.53
N GLN A 65 -4.26 -15.68 -12.75
CA GLN A 65 -3.81 -14.93 -11.59
C GLN A 65 -3.23 -13.56 -11.99
N GLN A 66 -2.49 -13.48 -13.09
CA GLN A 66 -1.96 -12.22 -13.61
C GLN A 66 -3.07 -11.28 -14.07
N ALA A 67 -4.10 -11.78 -14.75
CA ALA A 67 -5.26 -10.97 -15.16
C ALA A 67 -5.99 -10.35 -13.96
N THR A 68 -6.13 -11.11 -12.86
CA THR A 68 -6.71 -10.60 -11.61
C THR A 68 -5.84 -9.50 -10.97
N ILE A 69 -4.52 -9.68 -11.00
CA ILE A 69 -3.56 -8.67 -10.53
C ILE A 69 -3.68 -7.38 -11.35
N ASP A 70 -3.79 -7.49 -12.67
CA ASP A 70 -3.86 -6.35 -13.59
C ASP A 70 -5.21 -5.61 -13.52
N GLU A 71 -6.29 -6.27 -13.10
CA GLU A 71 -7.59 -5.62 -12.84
C GLU A 71 -7.55 -4.72 -11.59
N ILE A 72 -6.75 -5.10 -10.59
CA ILE A 72 -6.72 -4.45 -9.28
C ILE A 72 -5.57 -3.43 -9.18
N TYR A 73 -4.43 -3.71 -9.81
CA TYR A 73 -3.23 -2.88 -9.75
C TYR A 73 -2.93 -2.26 -11.10
N THR A 74 -2.72 -0.95 -11.06
CA THR A 74 -2.28 -0.19 -12.24
C THR A 74 -0.81 -0.47 -12.57
N GLN A 75 0.02 -0.68 -11.55
CA GLN A 75 1.42 -1.10 -11.72
C GLN A 75 1.84 -2.01 -10.57
N THR A 76 2.69 -2.98 -10.89
CA THR A 76 3.40 -3.78 -9.89
C THR A 76 4.89 -3.76 -10.18
N LEU A 77 5.70 -3.85 -9.12
CA LEU A 77 7.14 -4.00 -9.21
C LEU A 77 7.56 -5.16 -8.32
N THR A 78 8.33 -6.10 -8.87
CA THR A 78 8.99 -7.15 -8.08
C THR A 78 10.47 -7.12 -8.38
N ARG A 79 11.30 -6.98 -7.34
CA ARG A 79 12.76 -6.96 -7.45
C ARG A 79 13.40 -7.77 -6.34
N ASN A 80 14.49 -8.45 -6.67
CA ASN A 80 15.35 -9.09 -5.70
C ASN A 80 16.60 -8.25 -5.54
N TYR A 81 16.98 -7.94 -4.31
CA TYR A 81 18.22 -7.23 -4.01
C TYR A 81 19.18 -8.14 -3.26
N ILE A 82 20.46 -7.99 -3.56
CA ILE A 82 21.56 -8.61 -2.84
C ILE A 82 22.40 -7.51 -2.19
N HIS A 83 22.71 -7.70 -0.92
CA HIS A 83 23.62 -6.85 -0.17
C HIS A 83 25.07 -7.29 -0.40
N ALA A 84 26.05 -6.43 -0.08
CA ALA A 84 27.46 -6.73 -0.27
C ALA A 84 27.95 -7.97 0.51
N ASP A 85 27.30 -8.31 1.63
CA ASP A 85 27.56 -9.53 2.43
C ASP A 85 26.84 -10.80 1.90
N GLY A 86 26.07 -10.67 0.83
CA GLY A 86 25.31 -11.76 0.22
C GLY A 86 23.89 -11.97 0.77
N TYR A 87 23.43 -11.17 1.74
CA TYR A 87 22.05 -11.23 2.21
C TYR A 87 21.08 -10.80 1.10
N ARG A 88 19.90 -11.44 1.03
CA ARG A 88 18.92 -11.22 -0.04
C ARG A 88 17.59 -10.74 0.50
N VAL A 89 17.03 -9.74 -0.17
CA VAL A 89 15.72 -9.17 0.12
C VAL A 89 14.88 -9.20 -1.15
N MET A 90 13.61 -9.60 -0.99
CA MET A 90 12.59 -9.57 -2.02
C MET A 90 11.70 -8.35 -1.78
N LEU A 91 11.68 -7.42 -2.73
CA LEU A 91 10.82 -6.26 -2.75
C LEU A 91 9.64 -6.52 -3.67
N SER A 92 8.42 -6.27 -3.18
CA SER A 92 7.21 -6.22 -4.00
C SER A 92 6.46 -4.93 -3.70
N ILE A 93 6.08 -4.19 -4.74
CA ILE A 93 5.29 -2.97 -4.64
C ILE A 93 4.08 -3.11 -5.55
N ALA A 94 2.90 -2.87 -5.01
CA ALA A 94 1.65 -2.84 -5.75
C ALA A 94 1.06 -1.43 -5.67
N TYR A 95 0.74 -0.85 -6.82
CA TYR A 95 0.15 0.49 -6.95
C TYR A 95 -1.20 0.40 -7.67
N GLY A 96 -2.23 1.02 -7.09
CA GLY A 96 -3.55 1.15 -7.70
C GLY A 96 -4.01 2.60 -7.70
N LYS A 97 -4.41 3.12 -8.87
CA LYS A 97 -4.95 4.49 -9.01
C LYS A 97 -6.29 4.71 -8.29
N ASN A 98 -7.02 3.64 -7.97
CA ASN A 98 -8.33 3.69 -7.33
C ASN A 98 -8.35 2.81 -6.08
N GLN A 99 -8.25 3.42 -4.89
CA GLN A 99 -8.49 2.77 -3.60
C GLN A 99 -9.92 3.04 -3.11
N SER A 100 -10.89 2.47 -3.83
CA SER A 100 -12.26 2.34 -3.34
C SER A 100 -12.48 0.97 -2.70
N ASP A 101 -13.63 0.78 -2.05
CA ASP A 101 -13.98 -0.51 -1.42
C ASP A 101 -13.92 -1.70 -2.39
N ASN A 102 -14.13 -1.48 -3.69
CA ASN A 102 -14.13 -2.53 -4.70
C ASN A 102 -12.72 -2.87 -5.21
N LEU A 103 -11.71 -2.03 -4.98
CA LEU A 103 -10.35 -2.15 -5.54
C LEU A 103 -9.28 -1.95 -4.46
N GLN A 104 -9.40 -2.72 -3.38
CA GLN A 104 -8.50 -2.62 -2.24
C GLN A 104 -7.18 -3.37 -2.47
N LEU A 105 -6.06 -2.79 -2.02
CA LEU A 105 -4.78 -3.52 -1.93
C LEU A 105 -4.94 -4.77 -1.05
N HIS A 106 -4.65 -5.94 -1.62
CA HIS A 106 -4.72 -7.21 -0.91
C HIS A 106 -3.52 -7.37 0.01
N LYS A 107 -3.79 -7.63 1.30
CA LYS A 107 -2.74 -7.67 2.32
C LYS A 107 -2.04 -9.03 2.38
N PRO A 108 -0.72 -9.07 2.63
CA PRO A 108 0.04 -10.31 2.75
C PRO A 108 -0.55 -11.33 3.73
N GLU A 109 -1.11 -10.92 4.87
CA GLU A 109 -1.70 -11.84 5.86
C GLU A 109 -2.93 -12.59 5.36
N VAL A 110 -3.54 -12.16 4.24
CA VAL A 110 -4.65 -12.86 3.58
C VAL A 110 -4.11 -13.74 2.44
N CYS A 111 -3.22 -13.20 1.61
CA CYS A 111 -2.71 -13.91 0.43
C CYS A 111 -1.73 -15.05 0.76
N TYR A 112 -0.89 -14.89 1.80
CA TYR A 112 0.11 -15.91 2.16
C TYR A 112 -0.57 -17.23 2.59
N PRO A 113 -1.57 -17.23 3.50
CA PRO A 113 -2.32 -18.44 3.83
C PRO A 113 -3.02 -19.07 2.63
N ALA A 114 -3.59 -18.27 1.73
CA ALA A 114 -4.22 -18.76 0.51
C ALA A 114 -3.22 -19.48 -0.43
N GLN A 115 -1.94 -19.11 -0.38
CA GLN A 115 -0.84 -19.75 -1.11
C GLN A 115 -0.20 -20.92 -0.34
N GLY A 116 -0.75 -21.29 0.82
CA GLY A 116 -0.30 -22.42 1.63
C GLY A 116 0.77 -22.09 2.68
N PHE A 117 1.18 -20.82 2.84
CA PHE A 117 2.06 -20.43 3.94
C PHE A 117 1.31 -20.50 5.27
N LYS A 118 2.00 -20.96 6.31
CA LYS A 118 1.53 -20.82 7.69
C LYS A 118 1.92 -19.44 8.22
N LEU A 119 0.96 -18.74 8.83
CA LEU A 119 1.18 -17.49 9.54
C LEU A 119 1.37 -17.79 11.02
N GLU A 120 2.59 -17.65 11.53
CA GLU A 120 2.93 -17.93 12.93
C GLU A 120 2.73 -16.71 13.82
N LYS A 121 3.07 -15.53 13.32
CA LYS A 121 2.96 -14.27 14.06
C LYS A 121 2.59 -13.14 13.13
N LEU A 122 1.77 -12.21 13.64
CA LEU A 122 1.42 -10.95 13.00
C LEU A 122 1.51 -9.84 14.05
N GLU A 123 2.31 -8.81 13.79
CA GLU A 123 2.52 -7.71 14.73
C GLU A 123 2.58 -6.37 14.01
N ARG A 124 1.99 -5.33 14.62
CA ARG A 124 2.16 -3.94 14.17
C ARG A 124 3.33 -3.33 14.91
N VAL A 125 4.21 -2.67 14.17
CA VAL A 125 5.44 -2.09 14.71
C VAL A 125 5.70 -0.71 14.10
N PRO A 126 6.40 0.19 14.81
CA PRO A 126 6.98 1.36 14.19
C PRO A 126 8.09 0.95 13.21
N LEU A 127 8.13 1.61 12.06
CA LEU A 127 9.20 1.53 11.07
C LEU A 127 9.69 2.94 10.78
N ASN A 128 10.96 3.20 11.07
CA ASN A 128 11.57 4.50 10.82
C ASN A 128 12.01 4.58 9.36
N LEU A 129 11.45 5.55 8.62
CA LEU A 129 11.82 5.88 7.25
C LEU A 129 12.21 7.36 7.22
N LEU A 130 13.48 7.67 6.96
CA LEU A 130 14.00 9.05 7.05
C LEU A 130 13.66 9.68 8.41
N ASP A 131 13.04 10.86 8.41
CA ASP A 131 12.71 11.64 9.60
C ASP A 131 11.36 11.28 10.23
N GLN A 132 10.75 10.17 9.82
CA GLN A 132 9.42 9.77 10.26
C GLN A 132 9.33 8.30 10.68
N SER A 133 8.58 8.07 11.77
CA SER A 133 8.17 6.73 12.19
C SER A 133 6.79 6.44 11.64
N ILE A 134 6.69 5.47 10.74
CA ILE A 134 5.42 4.98 10.19
C ILE A 134 4.98 3.70 10.89
N SER A 135 3.71 3.34 10.82
CA SER A 135 3.26 2.02 11.26
C SER A 135 3.39 1.02 10.12
N ALA A 136 4.11 -0.07 10.37
CA ALA A 136 4.25 -1.22 9.48
C ALA A 136 3.70 -2.48 10.16
N THR A 137 3.42 -3.49 9.37
CA THR A 137 3.06 -4.83 9.83
C THR A 137 4.21 -5.78 9.55
N ARG A 138 4.59 -6.56 10.56
CA ARG A 138 5.52 -7.67 10.44
C ARG A 138 4.77 -8.99 10.57
N MET A 139 5.17 -9.96 9.77
CA MET A 139 4.63 -11.30 9.80
C MET A 139 5.75 -12.33 9.76
N GLN A 140 5.58 -13.39 10.53
CA GLN A 140 6.43 -14.57 10.49
C GLN A 140 5.64 -15.65 9.76
N THR A 141 6.15 -16.05 8.60
CA THR A 141 5.50 -17.09 7.81
C THR A 141 6.46 -18.18 7.37
N HIS A 142 5.93 -19.36 7.08
CA HIS A 142 6.73 -20.40 6.47
C HIS A 142 5.90 -21.33 5.57
N LEU A 143 6.56 -21.90 4.55
CA LEU A 143 6.03 -22.94 3.67
C LEU A 143 7.03 -24.10 3.66
N GLY A 144 6.70 -25.18 4.37
CA GLY A 144 7.64 -26.28 4.59
C GLY A 144 8.93 -25.79 5.28
N GLN A 145 10.06 -25.90 4.58
CA GLN A 145 11.39 -25.47 5.06
C GLN A 145 11.76 -24.02 4.69
N ARG A 146 10.91 -23.32 3.92
CA ARG A 146 11.09 -21.90 3.58
C ARG A 146 10.48 -21.05 4.67
N PHE A 147 11.31 -20.43 5.50
CA PHE A 147 10.88 -19.43 6.48
C PHE A 147 11.01 -18.05 5.84
N GLU A 148 9.92 -17.32 5.78
CA GLU A 148 9.86 -16.02 5.14
C GLU A 148 9.22 -14.99 6.08
N PRO A 149 10.04 -14.30 6.89
CA PRO A 149 9.63 -13.09 7.57
C PRO A 149 9.33 -11.97 6.56
N VAL A 150 8.29 -11.19 6.80
CA VAL A 150 7.86 -10.11 5.91
C VAL A 150 7.54 -8.86 6.71
N THR A 151 7.98 -7.71 6.22
CA THR A 151 7.56 -6.39 6.67
C THR A 151 6.81 -5.70 5.54
N TYR A 152 5.63 -5.14 5.81
CA TYR A 152 4.89 -4.38 4.80
C TYR A 152 4.16 -3.19 5.41
N TRP A 153 3.84 -2.21 4.57
CA TRP A 153 2.99 -1.07 4.93
C TRP A 153 2.20 -0.59 3.71
N THR A 154 1.16 0.20 3.97
CA THR A 154 0.27 0.73 2.95
C THR A 154 0.14 2.25 3.05
N VAL A 155 0.36 2.93 1.94
CA VAL A 155 0.09 4.36 1.75
C VAL A 155 -1.22 4.51 0.97
N VAL A 156 -2.14 5.35 1.43
CA VAL A 156 -3.37 5.73 0.71
C VAL A 156 -3.38 7.25 0.54
N GLY A 157 -3.31 7.72 -0.70
CA GLY A 157 -2.97 9.10 -1.04
C GLY A 157 -1.60 9.45 -0.45
N ASP A 158 -1.62 10.23 0.63
CA ASP A 158 -0.41 10.65 1.37
C ASP A 158 -0.34 10.10 2.81
N HIS A 159 -1.23 9.18 3.18
CA HIS A 159 -1.36 8.71 4.57
C HIS A 159 -1.00 7.24 4.73
N ILE A 160 -0.23 6.94 5.78
CA ILE A 160 0.00 5.56 6.21
C ILE A 160 -1.24 5.01 6.89
N THR A 161 -1.73 3.87 6.42
CA THR A 161 -2.92 3.22 6.97
C THR A 161 -2.52 1.98 7.77
N THR A 162 -2.95 1.93 9.03
CA THR A 162 -2.51 0.89 9.99
C THR A 162 -3.54 -0.22 10.20
N GLY A 163 -4.77 -0.01 9.71
CA GLY A 163 -5.91 -0.90 9.91
C GLY A 163 -7.14 -0.49 9.11
N GLY A 164 -8.20 -1.31 9.18
CA GLY A 164 -9.43 -1.09 8.40
C GLY A 164 -10.16 0.21 8.74
N ILE A 165 -10.21 0.60 10.03
CA ILE A 165 -10.89 1.81 10.48
C ILE A 165 -10.14 3.07 10.04
N ASP A 166 -8.83 3.13 10.25
CA ASP A 166 -7.99 4.26 9.83
C ASP A 166 -8.03 4.46 8.30
N LYS A 167 -7.97 3.35 7.55
CA LYS A 167 -8.13 3.35 6.10
C LYS A 167 -9.49 3.93 5.73
N LYS A 168 -10.57 3.45 6.36
CA LYS A 168 -11.93 3.90 6.03
C LYS A 168 -12.15 5.37 6.33
N LEU A 169 -11.62 5.88 7.44
CA LEU A 169 -11.69 7.30 7.78
C LEU A 169 -10.90 8.15 6.76
N THR A 170 -9.75 7.65 6.30
CA THR A 170 -8.95 8.31 5.27
C THR A 170 -9.70 8.37 3.94
N GLU A 171 -10.25 7.24 3.48
CA GLU A 171 -11.10 7.16 2.29
C GLU A 171 -12.30 8.11 2.39
N MET A 172 -13.00 8.13 3.53
CA MET A 172 -14.11 9.05 3.76
C MET A 172 -13.67 10.51 3.66
N ARG A 173 -12.50 10.86 4.21
CA ARG A 173 -11.97 12.23 4.14
C ARG A 173 -11.69 12.67 2.70
N TYR A 174 -11.16 11.77 1.87
CA TYR A 174 -10.98 12.04 0.43
C TYR A 174 -12.33 12.06 -0.30
N GLY A 175 -13.23 11.12 0.01
CA GLY A 175 -14.56 11.02 -0.59
C GLY A 175 -15.42 12.25 -0.36
N LEU A 176 -15.40 12.81 0.86
CA LEU A 176 -16.06 14.07 1.19
C LEU A 176 -15.48 15.28 0.42
N ARG A 177 -14.27 15.17 -0.11
CA ARG A 177 -13.63 16.17 -0.99
C ARG A 177 -13.84 15.85 -2.48
N GLY A 178 -14.71 14.89 -2.80
CA GLY A 178 -15.01 14.46 -4.17
C GLY A 178 -13.89 13.64 -4.83
N ARG A 179 -12.88 13.20 -4.06
CA ARG A 179 -11.69 12.53 -4.59
C ARG A 179 -11.62 11.05 -4.23
N VAL A 180 -11.15 10.24 -5.18
CA VAL A 180 -10.78 8.84 -4.98
C VAL A 180 -9.26 8.77 -4.76
N PRO A 181 -8.77 8.33 -3.59
CA PRO A 181 -7.34 8.25 -3.35
C PRO A 181 -6.73 7.09 -4.13
N ASP A 182 -5.46 7.22 -4.50
CA ASP A 182 -4.64 6.09 -4.94
C ASP A 182 -4.03 5.38 -3.74
N GLY A 183 -3.36 4.25 -4.00
CA GLY A 183 -2.72 3.51 -2.92
C GLY A 183 -1.52 2.71 -3.38
N MET A 184 -0.60 2.53 -2.44
CA MET A 184 0.62 1.79 -2.60
C MET A 184 0.80 0.82 -1.45
N LEU A 185 1.03 -0.46 -1.75
CA LEU A 185 1.48 -1.45 -0.77
C LEU A 185 2.94 -1.75 -1.05
N VAL A 186 3.80 -1.54 -0.06
CA VAL A 186 5.21 -1.90 -0.13
C VAL A 186 5.45 -3.09 0.78
N ARG A 187 6.03 -4.16 0.23
CA ARG A 187 6.34 -5.41 0.92
C ARG A 187 7.81 -5.73 0.76
N VAL A 188 8.48 -5.97 1.89
CA VAL A 188 9.88 -6.37 1.97
C VAL A 188 9.95 -7.70 2.69
N SER A 189 10.43 -8.76 2.03
CA SER A 189 10.59 -10.08 2.63
C SER A 189 11.98 -10.66 2.41
N SER A 190 12.37 -11.64 3.22
CA SER A 190 13.63 -12.38 3.07
C SER A 190 13.44 -13.83 3.50
N ILE A 191 14.25 -14.74 2.96
CA ILE A 191 14.25 -16.14 3.40
C ILE A 191 15.24 -16.26 4.57
N ASP A 192 14.71 -16.42 5.77
CA ASP A 192 15.51 -16.43 7.00
C ASP A 192 14.77 -17.18 8.12
N ARG A 193 15.50 -18.02 8.85
CA ARG A 193 14.98 -18.73 10.04
C ARG A 193 15.06 -17.91 11.31
N ASP A 194 15.77 -16.78 11.30
CA ASP A 194 15.81 -15.82 12.39
C ASP A 194 14.95 -14.58 12.01
N PRO A 195 13.67 -14.53 12.45
CA PRO A 195 12.80 -13.40 12.19
C PRO A 195 13.32 -12.07 12.74
N ALA A 196 14.06 -12.07 13.85
CA ALA A 196 14.55 -10.84 14.46
C ALA A 196 15.66 -10.22 13.59
N ARG A 197 16.58 -11.05 13.10
CA ARG A 197 17.58 -10.64 12.09
C ARG A 197 16.91 -10.15 10.81
N ALA A 198 15.98 -10.94 10.27
CA ALA A 198 15.28 -10.60 9.03
C ALA A 198 14.56 -9.25 9.11
N HIS A 199 13.72 -9.06 10.14
CA HIS A 199 12.98 -7.82 10.32
C HIS A 199 13.88 -6.59 10.52
N ARG A 200 15.04 -6.76 11.17
CA ARG A 200 16.04 -5.68 11.29
C ARG A 200 16.59 -5.29 9.91
N ILE A 201 17.08 -6.27 9.14
CA ILE A 201 17.63 -6.04 7.79
C ILE A 201 16.57 -5.45 6.86
N GLN A 202 15.32 -5.94 6.93
CA GLN A 202 14.21 -5.40 6.14
C GLN A 202 13.92 -3.93 6.48
N SER A 203 14.08 -3.54 7.74
CA SER A 203 13.88 -2.15 8.18
C SER A 203 15.01 -1.24 7.67
N GLU A 204 16.26 -1.69 7.76
CA GLU A 204 17.44 -1.01 7.22
C GLU A 204 17.34 -0.86 5.70
N PHE A 205 16.96 -1.92 5.00
CA PHE A 205 16.69 -1.93 3.57
C PHE A 205 15.61 -0.90 3.20
N ALA A 206 14.46 -0.92 3.89
CA ALA A 206 13.36 0.00 3.62
C ALA A 206 13.76 1.46 3.81
N ALA A 207 14.48 1.77 4.89
CA ALA A 207 14.98 3.11 5.16
C ALA A 207 15.99 3.57 4.08
N ALA A 208 16.95 2.72 3.71
CA ALA A 208 17.94 3.03 2.69
C ALA A 208 17.31 3.20 1.29
N MET A 209 16.34 2.35 0.95
CA MET A 209 15.58 2.44 -0.31
C MET A 209 14.83 3.76 -0.39
N VAL A 210 14.04 4.11 0.63
CA VAL A 210 13.27 5.36 0.64
C VAL A 210 14.18 6.59 0.61
N ALA A 211 15.33 6.54 1.26
CA ALA A 211 16.31 7.62 1.19
C ALA A 211 16.88 7.81 -0.23
N ALA A 212 17.06 6.73 -0.98
CA ALA A 212 17.58 6.76 -2.33
C ALA A 212 16.54 7.14 -3.40
N ILE A 213 15.25 7.09 -3.07
CA ILE A 213 14.18 7.61 -3.94
C ILE A 213 14.26 9.14 -3.99
N ALA A 214 14.04 9.73 -5.17
CA ALA A 214 14.01 11.17 -5.38
C ALA A 214 13.01 11.85 -4.42
N ALA A 215 13.39 13.03 -3.90
CA ALA A 215 12.68 13.65 -2.78
C ALA A 215 11.19 13.89 -3.06
N GLU A 216 10.86 14.25 -4.30
CA GLU A 216 9.49 14.46 -4.78
C GLU A 216 8.61 13.20 -4.76
N HIS A 217 9.21 12.01 -4.79
CA HIS A 217 8.48 10.75 -4.84
C HIS A 217 8.37 10.06 -3.48
N ARG A 218 9.24 10.40 -2.51
CA ARG A 218 9.26 9.80 -1.16
C ARG A 218 7.90 9.78 -0.45
N PRO A 219 7.05 10.83 -0.51
CA PRO A 219 5.73 10.79 0.11
C PRO A 219 4.82 9.67 -0.41
N ARG A 220 5.03 9.21 -1.65
CA ARG A 220 4.27 8.09 -2.22
C ARG A 220 4.59 6.75 -1.56
N PHE A 221 5.82 6.60 -1.08
CA PHE A 221 6.32 5.37 -0.46
C PHE A 221 6.26 5.42 1.07
N ALA A 222 6.39 6.60 1.67
CA ALA A 222 6.47 6.75 3.12
C ALA A 222 5.26 7.51 3.71
N GLY A 223 4.38 8.09 2.89
CA GLY A 223 3.39 9.06 3.34
C GLY A 223 4.02 10.41 3.69
N VAL A 224 3.18 11.40 4.04
CA VAL A 224 3.65 12.69 4.55
C VAL A 224 3.68 12.69 6.07
N SER A 225 4.75 13.25 6.64
CA SER A 225 4.82 13.54 8.07
C SER A 225 3.70 14.52 8.46
N PRO A 226 3.02 14.35 9.61
CA PRO A 226 1.99 15.28 10.10
C PRO A 226 2.46 16.74 10.17
N THR A 227 3.76 16.96 10.40
CA THR A 227 4.42 18.27 10.51
C THR A 227 4.60 19.01 9.17
N SER A 228 4.56 18.31 8.04
CA SER A 228 4.76 18.92 6.71
C SER A 228 3.46 19.48 6.11
N GLY A 229 2.29 19.11 6.66
CA GLY A 229 0.97 19.52 6.16
C GLY A 229 0.58 20.97 6.43
N VAL A 230 1.40 21.73 7.16
CA VAL A 230 1.07 23.12 7.58
C VAL A 230 1.62 24.19 6.61
N ARG A 231 2.46 23.82 5.62
CA ARG A 231 3.16 24.83 4.79
C ARG A 231 2.60 25.10 3.38
N ALA A 232 1.49 24.51 2.98
CA ALA A 232 0.97 24.66 1.61
C ALA A 232 -0.39 25.39 1.49
N THR A 233 -0.63 26.39 2.33
CA THR A 233 -1.74 27.36 2.14
C THR A 233 -1.24 28.77 2.38
N THR A 234 -0.42 29.27 1.45
CA THR A 234 -0.37 30.70 1.15
C THR A 234 -0.28 30.85 -0.37
N ALA A 235 -1.42 31.12 -0.99
CA ALA A 235 -1.47 31.75 -2.30
C ALA A 235 -1.76 33.24 -2.07
N PRO A 236 -1.12 34.15 -2.81
CA PRO A 236 -1.65 35.50 -2.99
C PRO A 236 -2.91 35.48 -3.87
#